data_AF-A0AAW5EBW9-F1
#
_entry.id   AF-A0AAW5EBW9-F1
#
_cell.length_a   1.000
_cell.length_b   1.000
_cell.length_c   1.000
_cell.angle_alpha   90.00
_cell.angle_beta   90.00
_cell.angle_gamma   90.00
#
_symmetry.space_group_name_H-M   'P 1'
#
loop_
_entity.id
_entity.type
_entity.pdbx_description
1 polymer ?
#
loop_
_entity_poly.entity_id
_entity_poly.type
_entity_poly.pdbx_seq_one_letter_code
_entity_poly.pdbx_strand_id
1 'polypeptide(L)'
;MFETLLKLSEEPLKSKIKDLYFSKFNYVGAKIDFCITQNLGLLGEINLLWAEAKQGKSELKKSFVQLVLTIGKYKFYTEQTPNLLCAFDGEKIAFLPFACLQEIFYQSDINFSVTP
;
A
#
# COMPACT_ATOMS: atom_id res chain seq x y z
N MET A 1 2.41 -23.12 2.42
CA MET A 1 2.88 -21.74 2.15
C MET A 1 1.97 -20.68 2.75
N PHE A 2 0.64 -20.78 2.59
CA PHE A 2 -0.30 -19.80 3.19
C PHE A 2 -0.47 -19.92 4.71
N GLU A 3 -0.46 -21.13 5.28
CA GLU A 3 -0.57 -21.31 6.74
C GLU A 3 0.56 -20.64 7.53
N THR A 4 1.74 -20.49 6.91
CA THR A 4 2.87 -19.80 7.51
C THR A 4 2.73 -18.28 7.48
N LEU A 5 2.01 -17.70 6.51
CA LEU A 5 1.81 -16.25 6.41
C LEU A 5 0.76 -15.75 7.40
N LEU A 6 -0.29 -16.52 7.63
CA LEU A 6 -1.37 -16.21 8.59
C LEU A 6 -0.90 -15.96 10.02
N LYS A 7 0.24 -16.54 10.42
CA LYS A 7 0.78 -16.44 11.79
C LYS A 7 1.81 -15.32 11.94
N LEU A 8 2.24 -14.68 10.85
CA LEU A 8 3.22 -13.60 10.89
C LEU A 8 2.57 -12.33 11.45
N SER A 9 3.32 -11.60 12.27
CA SER A 9 3.01 -10.20 12.53
C SER A 9 3.22 -9.36 11.27
N GLU A 10 2.73 -8.13 11.29
CA GLU A 10 2.64 -7.28 10.10
C GLU A 10 4.01 -7.04 9.42
N GLU A 11 5.06 -6.70 10.19
CA GLU A 11 6.39 -6.45 9.63
C GLU A 11 7.05 -7.69 8.99
N PRO A 12 7.10 -8.86 9.66
CA PRO A 12 7.52 -10.10 9.01
C PRO A 12 6.68 -10.47 7.79
N LEU A 13 5.37 -10.20 7.81
CA LEU A 13 4.49 -10.44 6.67
C LEU A 13 4.87 -9.54 5.48
N LYS A 14 5.05 -8.23 5.70
CA LYS A 14 5.52 -7.26 4.69
C LYS A 14 6.83 -7.74 4.06
N SER A 15 7.83 -8.04 4.89
CA SER A 15 9.14 -8.54 4.43
C SER A 15 9.00 -9.82 3.58
N LYS A 16 8.18 -10.78 4.04
CA LYS A 16 7.97 -12.03 3.31
C LYS A 16 7.25 -11.84 1.99
N ILE A 17 6.22 -10.98 1.93
CA ILE A 17 5.51 -10.64 0.69
C ILE A 17 6.43 -9.94 -0.30
N LYS A 18 7.27 -9.01 0.18
CA LYS A 18 8.31 -8.38 -0.63
C LYS A 18 9.25 -9.43 -1.24
N ASP A 19 9.75 -10.37 -0.46
CA ASP A 19 10.70 -11.36 -0.97
C ASP A 19 10.05 -12.37 -1.94
N LEU A 20 8.80 -12.73 -1.70
CA LEU A 20 8.08 -13.69 -2.56
C LEU A 20 7.68 -13.10 -3.91
N TYR A 21 7.15 -11.87 -3.92
CA TYR A 21 6.51 -11.30 -5.11
C TYR A 21 7.24 -10.10 -5.70
N PHE A 22 8.06 -9.40 -4.90
CA PHE A 22 8.68 -8.13 -5.29
C PHE A 22 10.21 -8.12 -5.11
N SER A 23 10.86 -9.29 -5.12
CA SER A 23 12.31 -9.41 -4.85
C SER A 23 13.22 -8.63 -5.81
N LYS A 24 12.72 -8.30 -7.01
CA LYS A 24 13.43 -7.52 -8.03
C LYS A 24 13.19 -6.00 -7.93
N PHE A 25 12.39 -5.57 -6.97
CA PHE A 25 12.03 -4.18 -6.77
C PHE A 25 12.55 -3.67 -5.43
N ASN A 26 12.56 -2.35 -5.29
CA ASN A 26 12.89 -1.69 -4.04
C ASN A 26 11.66 -1.67 -3.13
N TYR A 27 11.89 -1.77 -1.82
CA TYR A 27 10.85 -1.73 -0.80
C TYR A 27 11.17 -0.66 0.23
N VAL A 28 10.18 0.19 0.49
CA VAL A 28 10.27 1.28 1.46
C VAL A 28 9.04 1.21 2.37
N GLY A 29 9.27 1.20 3.68
CA GLY A 29 8.22 1.38 4.69
C GLY A 29 8.36 2.76 5.35
N ALA A 30 7.26 3.52 5.41
CA ALA A 30 7.25 4.84 6.05
C ALA A 30 5.85 5.15 6.62
N LYS A 31 5.21 6.24 6.19
CA LYS A 31 3.80 6.56 6.55
C LYS A 31 2.81 5.62 5.86
N ILE A 32 3.14 5.19 4.65
CA ILE A 32 2.50 4.06 3.99
C ILE A 32 3.31 2.82 4.37
N ASP A 33 2.60 1.78 4.78
CA ASP A 33 3.17 0.54 5.28
C ASP A 33 4.11 -0.14 4.30
N PHE A 34 3.75 -0.13 3.03
CA PHE A 34 4.43 -0.92 2.02
C PHE A 34 4.45 -0.20 0.67
N CYS A 35 5.59 0.36 0.31
CA CYS A 35 5.83 0.99 -0.98
C CYS A 35 6.78 0.14 -1.81
N ILE A 36 6.41 -0.14 -3.06
CA ILE A 36 7.29 -0.75 -4.06
C ILE A 36 7.68 0.29 -5.08
N THR A 37 8.99 0.42 -5.27
CA THR A 37 9.59 1.35 -6.22
C THR A 37 10.53 0.62 -7.18
N GLN A 38 10.81 1.25 -8.32
CA GLN A 38 11.76 0.74 -9.30
C GLN A 38 12.74 1.83 -9.70
N ASN A 39 14.03 1.51 -9.58
CA ASN A 39 15.09 2.35 -10.10
C ASN A 39 15.26 2.09 -11.61
N LEU A 40 15.09 3.13 -12.42
CA LEU A 40 15.23 3.11 -13.89
C LEU A 40 16.56 3.72 -14.35
N GLY A 41 17.57 3.75 -13.49
CA GLY A 41 18.87 4.33 -13.75
C GLY A 41 18.77 5.85 -13.88
N LEU A 42 19.14 6.38 -15.05
CA LEU A 42 19.17 7.82 -15.31
C LEU A 42 17.79 8.49 -15.27
N LEU A 43 16.71 7.72 -15.42
CA LEU A 43 15.33 8.23 -15.33
C LEU A 43 14.84 8.38 -13.88
N GLY A 44 15.66 7.97 -12.89
CA GLY A 44 15.33 8.06 -11.47
C GLY A 44 14.53 6.87 -10.95
N GLU A 45 13.88 7.08 -9.80
CA GLU A 45 13.06 6.08 -9.12
C GLU A 45 11.58 6.37 -9.33
N ILE A 46 10.80 5.33 -9.62
CA ILE A 46 9.35 5.42 -9.80
C ILE A 46 8.59 4.58 -8.75
N ASN A 47 7.55 5.16 -8.18
CA ASN A 47 6.53 4.47 -7.38
C ASN A 47 5.66 3.57 -8.27
N LEU A 48 5.62 2.28 -7.95
CA LEU A 48 4.80 1.29 -8.65
C LEU A 48 3.53 0.94 -7.88
N LEU A 49 3.66 0.80 -6.56
CA LEU A 49 2.60 0.32 -5.68
C LEU A 49 2.72 0.96 -4.29
N TRP A 50 1.59 1.40 -3.75
CA TRP A 50 1.43 1.67 -2.33
C TRP A 50 0.44 0.68 -1.72
N ALA A 51 0.74 0.18 -0.52
CA ALA A 51 -0.10 -0.82 0.11
C ALA A 51 -0.22 -0.66 1.63
N GLU A 52 -1.37 -1.13 2.13
CA GLU A 52 -1.64 -1.33 3.55
C GLU A 52 -1.60 -2.83 3.85
N ALA A 53 -0.85 -3.22 4.87
CA ALA A 53 -0.73 -4.62 5.29
C ALA A 53 -1.52 -4.84 6.58
N LYS A 54 -2.09 -6.04 6.76
CA LYS A 54 -2.65 -6.47 8.04
C LYS A 54 -2.22 -7.88 8.40
N GLN A 55 -1.97 -8.11 9.68
CA GLN A 55 -1.70 -9.44 10.20
C GLN A 55 -2.92 -10.36 10.09
N GLY A 56 -2.68 -11.66 9.89
CA GLY A 56 -3.72 -12.68 9.98
C GLY A 56 -4.73 -12.59 8.83
N LYS A 57 -6.02 -12.67 9.17
CA LYS A 57 -7.12 -12.47 8.22
C LYS A 57 -7.82 -11.16 8.54
N SER A 58 -8.11 -10.39 7.50
CA SER A 58 -8.70 -9.06 7.62
C SER A 58 -9.73 -8.78 6.54
N GLU A 59 -10.46 -7.69 6.72
CA GLU A 59 -11.32 -7.11 5.69
C GLU A 59 -10.49 -6.13 4.85
N LEU A 60 -10.00 -6.56 3.68
CA LEU A 60 -9.15 -5.72 2.81
C LEU A 60 -9.78 -4.37 2.42
N LYS A 61 -11.12 -4.29 2.39
CA LYS A 61 -11.83 -3.02 2.17
C LYS A 61 -11.46 -1.98 3.24
N LYS A 62 -11.35 -2.37 4.51
CA LYS A 62 -10.94 -1.48 5.60
C LYS A 62 -9.49 -1.06 5.43
N SER A 63 -8.61 -1.97 5.00
CA SER A 63 -7.21 -1.65 4.69
C SER A 63 -7.09 -0.65 3.53
N PHE A 64 -7.91 -0.78 2.48
CA PHE A 64 -7.97 0.23 1.42
C PHE A 64 -8.46 1.59 1.93
N VAL A 65 -9.49 1.62 2.78
CA VAL A 65 -9.94 2.87 3.40
C VAL A 65 -8.82 3.50 4.23
N GLN A 66 -8.11 2.72 5.05
CA GLN A 66 -6.96 3.20 5.81
C GLN A 66 -5.86 3.76 4.89
N LEU A 67 -5.54 3.08 3.79
CA LEU A 67 -4.57 3.55 2.81
C LEU A 67 -4.98 4.88 2.17
N VAL A 68 -6.24 5.01 1.76
CA VAL A 68 -6.79 6.26 1.19
C VAL A 68 -6.74 7.39 2.23
N LEU A 69 -7.12 7.12 3.48
CA LEU A 69 -7.01 8.10 4.56
C LEU A 69 -5.56 8.55 4.77
N THR A 70 -4.60 7.61 4.80
CA THR A 70 -3.17 7.91 4.91
C THR A 70 -2.68 8.77 3.75
N ILE A 71 -3.03 8.43 2.51
CA ILE A 71 -2.66 9.20 1.31
C ILE A 71 -3.19 10.64 1.40
N GLY A 72 -4.47 10.81 1.73
CA GLY A 72 -5.08 12.13 1.85
C GLY A 72 -4.49 12.95 3.00
N LYS A 73 -4.29 12.32 4.17
CA LYS A 73 -3.72 12.97 5.37
C LYS A 73 -2.35 13.55 5.13
N TYR A 74 -1.48 12.81 4.44
CA TYR A 74 -0.11 13.22 4.14
C TYR A 74 0.04 13.86 2.76
N LYS A 75 -1.06 14.03 2.02
CA LYS A 75 -1.11 14.61 0.67
C LYS A 75 -0.20 13.93 -0.36
N PHE A 76 0.02 12.62 -0.23
CA PHE A 76 0.86 11.89 -1.18
C PHE A 76 0.33 11.92 -2.63
N TYR A 77 -0.94 12.24 -2.83
CA TYR A 77 -1.53 12.46 -4.15
C TYR A 77 -0.96 13.69 -4.91
N THR A 78 -0.18 14.57 -4.24
CA THR A 78 0.53 15.67 -4.89
C THR A 78 1.97 15.33 -5.31
N GLU A 79 2.41 14.10 -5.03
CA GLU A 79 3.74 13.58 -5.41
C GLU A 79 3.63 12.65 -6.64
N GLN A 80 4.72 11.92 -6.96
CA GLN A 80 4.69 10.89 -7.99
C GLN A 80 3.85 9.69 -7.51
N THR A 81 2.61 9.60 -7.96
CA THR A 81 1.66 8.55 -7.53
C THR A 81 1.95 7.19 -8.20
N PRO A 82 1.62 6.07 -7.54
CA PRO A 82 1.71 4.75 -8.12
C PRO A 82 0.54 4.51 -9.08
N ASN A 83 0.69 3.53 -9.97
CA ASN A 83 -0.43 3.07 -10.79
C ASN A 83 -1.43 2.25 -9.97
N LEU A 84 -0.96 1.57 -8.93
CA LEU A 84 -1.75 0.63 -8.15
C LEU A 84 -1.71 0.97 -6.65
N LEU A 85 -2.86 0.82 -6.02
CA LEU A 85 -3.00 0.64 -4.59
C LEU A 85 -3.20 -0.84 -4.29
N CYS A 86 -2.72 -1.30 -3.15
CA CYS A 86 -2.84 -2.68 -2.72
C CYS A 86 -3.25 -2.77 -1.25
N ALA A 87 -3.97 -3.83 -0.92
CA ALA A 87 -4.19 -4.24 0.45
C ALA A 87 -3.95 -5.74 0.53
N PHE A 88 -3.25 -6.18 1.56
CA PHE A 88 -3.01 -7.60 1.78
C PHE A 88 -2.99 -7.99 3.24
N ASP A 89 -3.26 -9.27 3.47
CA ASP A 89 -3.09 -9.92 4.74
C ASP A 89 -2.41 -11.29 4.56
N GLY A 90 -2.40 -12.11 5.61
CA GLY A 90 -1.75 -13.42 5.58
C GLY A 90 -2.44 -14.46 4.68
N GLU A 91 -3.62 -14.15 4.13
CA GLU A 91 -4.41 -15.04 3.28
C GLU A 91 -4.52 -14.54 1.83
N LYS A 92 -4.69 -13.23 1.65
CA LYS A 92 -5.11 -12.64 0.37
C LYS A 92 -4.46 -11.29 0.10
N ILE A 93 -4.36 -10.97 -1.17
CA ILE A 93 -3.88 -9.69 -1.70
C ILE A 93 -4.87 -9.19 -2.75
N ALA A 94 -5.16 -7.89 -2.75
CA ALA A 94 -6.04 -7.24 -3.71
C ALA A 94 -5.41 -5.93 -4.20
N PHE A 95 -5.79 -5.53 -5.42
CA PHE A 95 -5.26 -4.35 -6.09
C PHE A 95 -6.39 -3.45 -6.60
N LEU A 96 -6.16 -2.15 -6.61
CA LEU A 96 -7.03 -1.13 -7.21
C LEU A 96 -6.19 -0.13 -8.01
N PRO A 97 -6.62 0.31 -9.20
CA PRO A 97 -5.96 1.42 -9.88
C PRO A 97 -6.08 2.71 -9.05
N PHE A 98 -4.97 3.42 -8.85
CA PHE A 98 -4.98 4.70 -8.11
C PHE A 98 -5.94 5.71 -8.76
N ALA A 99 -5.95 5.75 -10.10
CA ALA A 99 -6.77 6.66 -10.88
C ALA A 99 -8.28 6.57 -10.55
N CYS A 100 -8.78 5.39 -10.14
CA CYS A 100 -10.18 5.21 -9.77
C CYS A 100 -10.58 5.93 -8.47
N LEU A 101 -9.59 6.31 -7.65
CA LEU A 101 -9.80 6.96 -6.35
C LEU A 101 -9.23 8.37 -6.30
N GLN A 102 -8.57 8.82 -7.38
CA GLN A 102 -7.85 10.09 -7.40
C GLN A 102 -8.76 11.30 -7.12
N GLU A 103 -10.00 11.29 -7.61
CA GLU A 103 -10.95 12.38 -7.41
C GLU A 103 -11.31 12.61 -5.93
N ILE A 104 -11.27 11.55 -5.10
CA ILE A 104 -11.57 11.61 -3.67
C ILE A 104 -10.66 12.62 -2.97
N PHE A 105 -9.39 12.73 -3.38
CA PHE A 105 -8.40 13.60 -2.74
C PHE A 105 -8.60 15.10 -2.99
N TYR A 106 -9.51 15.46 -3.91
CA TYR A 106 -9.85 16.85 -4.22
C TYR A 106 -11.22 17.26 -3.66
N GLN A 107 -11.92 16.36 -2.97
CA GLN A 107 -13.20 16.65 -2.32
C GLN A 107 -12.96 17.37 -0.99
N SER A 108 -13.63 18.50 -0.79
CA SER A 108 -13.42 19.37 0.38
C SER A 108 -14.13 18.90 1.66
N ASP A 109 -15.10 18.00 1.54
CA ASP A 109 -15.95 17.49 2.63
C ASP A 109 -15.39 16.23 3.31
N ILE A 110 -14.24 15.72 2.86
CA ILE A 110 -13.60 14.55 3.47
C ILE A 110 -12.55 14.97 4.49
N ASN A 111 -12.72 14.51 5.74
CA ASN A 111 -11.70 14.65 6.77
C ASN A 111 -10.75 13.44 6.75
N PHE A 112 -9.58 13.58 6.13
CA PHE A 112 -8.56 12.53 6.08
C PHE A 112 -7.81 12.30 7.41
N SER A 113 -8.04 13.10 8.44
CA SER A 113 -7.37 12.94 9.75
C SER A 113 -8.11 12.01 10.70
N VAL A 114 -9.28 11.49 10.32
CA VAL A 114 -10.04 10.54 11.14
C VAL A 114 -9.33 9.20 11.21
N THR A 115 -9.40 8.55 12.37
CA THR A 115 -9.03 7.14 12.51
C THR A 115 -10.20 6.28 12.01
N PRO A 116 -9.96 5.30 11.13
CA PRO A 116 -11.00 4.36 10.70
C PRO A 116 -11.41 3.37 11.80
#